data_AF-A0A925RER9-F1
#
_entry.id   AF-A0A925RER9-F1
#
_cell.length_a   1.000
_cell.length_b   1.000
_cell.length_c   1.000
_cell.angle_alpha   90.00
_cell.angle_beta   90.00
_cell.angle_gamma   90.00
#
_symmetry.space_group_name_H-M   'P 1'
#
loop_
_entity.id
_entity.type
_entity.pdbx_description
1 polymer ?
#
loop_
_entity_poly.entity_id
_entity_poly.type
_entity_poly.pdbx_seq_one_letter_code
_entity_poly.pdbx_strand_id
1 'polypeptide(L)'
;EGLGRQSPAIALPQALGYQFQLVDRHTPQITLESDTNWQPTLLQLFIRGNPFRGSAGLTQTAIDWFHHLVETDQLLALILYGSPYVLDQFLPKLPPDVPYVFTYGQMPQAQAIALEFLSTVNHFRSVG
;
A
#
# COMPACT_ATOMS: atom_id res chain seq x y z
N GLU A 1 10.32 15.53 1.24
CA GLU A 1 9.15 15.91 2.07
C GLU A 1 8.42 14.63 2.43
N GLY A 2 8.24 14.36 3.72
CA GLY A 2 7.73 13.08 4.23
C GLY A 2 6.21 13.01 4.27
N LEU A 3 5.67 11.81 4.43
CA LEU A 3 4.23 11.59 4.68
C LEU A 3 3.86 12.27 6.01
N GLY A 4 3.14 13.39 5.95
CA GLY A 4 2.60 14.06 7.14
C GLY A 4 1.26 13.45 7.55
N ARG A 5 0.88 13.54 8.83
CA ARG A 5 -0.40 13.02 9.37
C ARG A 5 -1.65 13.52 8.64
N GLN A 6 -1.57 14.67 7.96
CA GLN A 6 -2.65 15.26 7.18
C GLN A 6 -2.59 14.91 5.68
N SER A 7 -1.64 14.09 5.25
CA SER A 7 -1.55 13.68 3.85
C SER A 7 -2.79 12.86 3.47
N PRO A 8 -3.35 13.02 2.26
CA PRO A 8 -4.54 12.28 1.82
C PRO A 8 -4.38 10.75 1.94
N ALA A 9 -3.17 10.23 1.76
CA ALA A 9 -2.84 8.82 1.97
C ALA A 9 -3.16 8.30 3.38
N ILE A 10 -3.27 9.19 4.37
CA ILE A 10 -3.59 8.84 5.76
C ILE A 10 -5.01 9.33 6.10
N ALA A 11 -5.28 10.61 5.85
CA ALA A 11 -6.50 11.25 6.31
C ALA A 11 -7.76 10.66 5.67
N LEU A 12 -7.72 10.30 4.38
CA LEU A 12 -8.89 9.76 3.68
C LEU A 12 -9.22 8.33 4.14
N PRO A 13 -8.27 7.37 4.21
CA PRO A 13 -8.57 6.06 4.81
C PRO A 13 -9.04 6.16 6.25
N GLN A 14 -8.44 7.02 7.08
CA GLN A 14 -8.88 7.19 8.46
C GLN A 14 -10.32 7.72 8.57
N ALA A 15 -10.71 8.65 7.69
CA ALA A 15 -12.09 9.13 7.63
C ALA A 15 -13.10 8.03 7.23
N LEU A 16 -12.63 6.94 6.63
CA LEU A 16 -13.40 5.76 6.24
C LEU A 16 -13.34 4.62 7.27
N GLY A 17 -12.70 4.85 8.42
CA GLY A 17 -12.61 3.88 9.52
C GLY A 17 -11.34 3.02 9.52
N TYR A 18 -10.40 3.21 8.58
CA TYR A 18 -9.17 2.44 8.56
C TYR A 18 -8.22 2.83 9.70
N GLN A 19 -7.59 1.83 10.31
CA GLN A 19 -6.49 2.04 11.24
C GLN A 19 -5.19 2.28 10.45
N PHE A 20 -4.48 3.35 10.80
CA PHE A 20 -3.25 3.73 10.12
C PHE A 20 -2.02 3.08 10.77
N GLN A 21 -1.19 2.44 9.95
CA GLN A 21 0.12 1.93 10.31
C GLN A 21 1.19 2.43 9.34
N LEU A 22 2.27 2.99 9.86
CA LEU A 22 3.44 3.38 9.07
C LEU A 22 4.54 2.34 9.22
N VAL A 23 5.01 1.82 8.08
CA VAL A 23 6.16 0.92 8.02
C VAL A 23 7.26 1.61 7.20
N ASP A 24 8.41 1.84 7.82
CA ASP A 24 9.59 2.39 7.18
C ASP A 24 10.87 1.65 7.61
N ARG A 25 12.04 2.13 7.17
CA ARG A 25 13.35 1.49 7.45
C ARG A 25 13.71 1.38 8.93
N HIS A 26 13.06 2.17 9.79
CA HIS A 26 13.23 2.21 11.23
C HIS A 26 12.17 1.38 11.95
N THR A 27 11.13 0.93 11.26
CA THR A 27 10.20 -0.06 11.79
C THR A 27 10.98 -1.37 11.95
N PRO A 28 11.03 -1.96 13.16
CA PRO A 28 11.62 -3.27 13.36
C PRO A 28 11.01 -4.28 12.39
N GLN A 29 11.77 -5.29 11.95
CA GLN A 29 11.18 -6.39 11.19
C GLN A 29 10.01 -6.96 11.98
N ILE A 30 8.82 -6.84 11.42
CA ILE A 30 7.60 -7.35 12.02
C ILE A 30 7.62 -8.84 11.75
N THR A 31 7.51 -9.66 12.79
CA THR A 31 7.19 -11.07 12.61
C THR A 31 5.77 -11.09 12.06
N LEU A 32 5.64 -11.39 10.77
CA LEU A 32 4.35 -11.59 10.13
C LEU A 32 3.78 -12.91 10.63
N GLU A 33 3.24 -12.88 11.84
CA GLU A 33 2.58 -14.03 12.46
C GLU A 33 1.28 -14.30 11.69
N SER A 34 0.97 -15.57 11.47
CA SER A 34 -0.29 -16.02 10.85
C SER A 34 -1.45 -15.85 11.82
N ASP A 35 -1.55 -14.69 12.46
CA ASP A 35 -2.55 -14.42 13.47
C ASP A 35 -3.93 -14.49 12.81
N THR A 36 -4.81 -15.26 13.42
CA THR A 36 -6.02 -15.83 12.80
C THR A 36 -7.14 -14.82 12.58
N ASN A 37 -6.91 -13.55 12.89
CA ASN A 37 -7.92 -12.52 12.81
C ASN A 37 -7.80 -11.76 11.47
N TRP A 38 -8.66 -12.12 10.52
CA TRP A 38 -8.72 -11.49 9.21
C TRP A 38 -8.94 -9.98 9.34
N GLN A 39 -7.99 -9.19 8.85
CA GLN A 39 -8.08 -7.72 8.85
C GLN A 39 -7.97 -7.18 7.41
N PRO A 40 -9.07 -6.66 6.84
CA PRO A 40 -9.06 -6.11 5.50
C PRO A 40 -8.12 -4.91 5.40
N THR A 41 -7.10 -5.01 4.55
CA THR A 41 -5.98 -4.08 4.52
C THR A 41 -5.87 -3.36 3.17
N LEU A 42 -5.81 -2.02 3.24
CA LEU A 42 -5.42 -1.16 2.13
C LEU A 42 -3.90 -0.94 2.18
N LEU A 43 -3.15 -1.50 1.22
CA LEU A 43 -1.70 -1.34 1.17
C LEU A 43 -1.32 -0.15 0.29
N GLN A 44 -0.60 0.83 0.83
CA GLN A 44 -0.09 1.99 0.10
C GLN A 44 1.43 2.04 0.15
N LEU A 45 2.08 1.92 -1.02
CA LEU A 45 3.53 1.82 -1.17
C LEU A 45 4.12 3.10 -1.77
N PHE A 46 4.94 3.80 -0.98
CA PHE A 46 5.65 5.03 -1.38
C PHE A 46 7.11 4.73 -1.75
N ILE A 47 7.33 4.12 -2.90
CA ILE A 47 8.67 3.64 -3.29
C ILE A 47 9.23 4.49 -4.43
N ARG A 48 10.28 5.25 -4.12
CA ARG A 48 11.11 5.94 -5.11
C ARG A 48 12.30 5.05 -5.42
N GLY A 49 12.35 4.51 -6.63
CA GLY A 49 13.41 3.57 -7.01
C GLY A 49 13.79 3.70 -8.48
N ASN A 50 15.09 3.84 -8.72
CA ASN A 50 15.70 3.49 -9.99
C ASN A 50 16.12 2.00 -9.87
N PRO A 51 16.01 1.19 -10.93
CA PRO A 51 16.28 -0.26 -10.91
C PRO A 51 17.71 -0.64 -10.47
N PHE A 52 18.60 0.34 -10.27
CA PHE A 52 20.02 0.15 -9.98
C PHE A 52 20.49 0.63 -8.59
N ARG A 53 19.64 1.29 -7.77
CA ARG A 53 20.10 1.87 -6.49
C ARG A 53 19.50 1.18 -5.27
N GLY A 54 20.20 0.15 -4.78
CA GLY A 54 20.51 -0.15 -3.36
C GLY A 54 19.46 0.02 -2.26
N SER A 55 18.16 0.03 -2.55
CA SER A 55 17.07 0.14 -1.56
C SER A 55 16.53 -1.24 -1.17
N ALA A 56 17.39 -2.27 -1.22
CA ALA A 56 17.02 -3.66 -1.02
C ALA A 56 16.20 -3.90 0.26
N GLY A 57 16.52 -3.23 1.38
CA GLY A 57 15.79 -3.40 2.64
C GLY A 57 14.34 -2.91 2.63
N LEU A 58 14.08 -1.67 2.19
CA LEU A 58 12.72 -1.10 2.21
C LEU A 58 11.82 -1.77 1.14
N THR A 59 12.40 -2.12 0.00
CA THR A 59 11.71 -2.88 -1.03
C THR A 59 11.37 -4.29 -0.53
N GLN A 60 12.28 -4.94 0.22
CA GLN A 60 12.02 -6.26 0.78
C GLN A 60 10.89 -6.22 1.82
N THR A 61 10.88 -5.26 2.74
CA THR A 61 9.77 -5.12 3.71
C THR A 61 8.42 -4.92 3.00
N ALA A 62 8.38 -4.11 1.94
CA ALA A 62 7.16 -3.93 1.15
C ALA A 62 6.72 -5.21 0.43
N ILE A 63 7.68 -5.98 -0.10
CA ILE A 63 7.45 -7.28 -0.73
C ILE A 63 6.89 -8.27 0.31
N ASP A 64 7.49 -8.36 1.49
CA ASP A 64 7.09 -9.29 2.55
C ASP A 64 5.66 -9.00 3.03
N TRP A 65 5.33 -7.71 3.26
CA TRP A 65 3.96 -7.29 3.61
C TRP A 65 2.95 -7.64 2.52
N PHE A 66 3.29 -7.35 1.27
CA PHE A 66 2.40 -7.69 0.16
C PHE A 66 2.16 -9.19 0.06
N HIS A 67 3.22 -10.00 0.15
CA HIS A 67 3.10 -11.46 0.12
C HIS A 67 2.22 -11.98 1.25
N HIS A 68 2.47 -11.53 2.48
CA HIS A 68 1.66 -11.93 3.62
C HIS A 68 0.17 -11.57 3.46
N LEU A 69 -0.13 -10.34 3.02
CA LEU A 69 -1.52 -9.91 2.84
C LEU A 69 -2.22 -10.65 1.70
N VAL A 70 -1.50 -11.01 0.63
CA VAL A 70 -2.04 -11.83 -0.47
C VAL A 70 -2.26 -13.28 0.00
N GLU A 71 -1.28 -13.87 0.67
CA GLU A 71 -1.32 -15.27 1.13
C GLU A 71 -2.37 -15.50 2.22
N THR A 72 -2.72 -14.46 2.99
CA THR A 72 -3.75 -14.50 4.03
C THR A 72 -5.11 -13.97 3.58
N ASP A 73 -5.27 -13.62 2.29
CA ASP A 73 -6.51 -13.07 1.72
C ASP A 73 -6.99 -11.77 2.42
N GLN A 74 -6.05 -10.96 2.89
CA GLN A 74 -6.30 -9.73 3.63
C GLN A 74 -6.07 -8.46 2.79
N LEU A 75 -5.50 -8.59 1.58
CA LEU A 75 -5.26 -7.45 0.70
C LEU A 75 -6.54 -6.99 0.00
N LEU A 76 -7.14 -5.88 0.45
CA LEU A 76 -8.31 -5.30 -0.20
C LEU A 76 -7.99 -4.52 -1.48
N ALA A 77 -6.89 -3.79 -1.47
CA ALA A 77 -6.45 -2.97 -2.59
C ALA A 77 -4.98 -2.56 -2.43
N LEU A 78 -4.33 -2.28 -3.56
CA LEU A 78 -2.94 -1.82 -3.62
C LEU A 78 -2.84 -0.44 -4.27
N ILE A 79 -2.14 0.49 -3.63
CA ILE A 79 -1.71 1.75 -4.29
C ILE A 79 -0.20 1.82 -4.32
N LEU A 80 0.36 2.06 -5.51
CA LEU A 80 1.79 2.21 -5.75
C LEU A 80 2.10 3.65 -6.21
N TYR A 81 2.88 4.36 -5.42
CA TYR A 81 3.32 5.72 -5.71
C TYR A 81 4.82 5.75 -6.04
N GLY A 82 5.18 6.09 -7.26
CA GLY A 82 6.56 6.36 -7.68
C GLY A 82 7.05 5.53 -8.86
N SER A 83 7.72 4.40 -8.59
CA SER A 83 8.48 3.67 -9.60
C SER A 83 7.66 2.61 -10.36
N PRO A 84 7.62 2.64 -11.71
CA PRO A 84 6.90 1.63 -12.50
C PRO A 84 7.60 0.26 -12.44
N TYR A 85 8.92 0.23 -12.26
CA TYR A 85 9.67 -1.03 -12.10
C TYR A 85 9.28 -1.79 -10.83
N VAL A 86 8.78 -1.07 -9.82
CA VAL A 86 8.22 -1.69 -8.63
C VAL A 86 6.90 -2.32 -9.01
N LEU A 87 5.98 -1.60 -9.69
CA LEU A 87 4.72 -2.18 -10.17
C LEU A 87 4.91 -3.51 -10.92
N ASP A 88 5.88 -3.58 -11.84
CA ASP A 88 6.19 -4.80 -12.60
C ASP A 88 6.56 -6.02 -11.72
N GLN A 89 7.05 -5.79 -10.50
CA GLN A 89 7.38 -6.87 -9.55
C GLN A 89 6.16 -7.36 -8.76
N PHE A 90 5.18 -6.50 -8.52
CA PHE A 90 3.99 -6.82 -7.72
C PHE A 90 2.84 -7.34 -8.61
N LEU A 91 2.67 -6.78 -9.81
CA LEU A 91 1.56 -7.08 -10.70
C LEU A 91 1.41 -8.57 -11.05
N PRO A 92 2.48 -9.34 -11.32
CA PRO A 92 2.35 -10.78 -11.63
C PRO A 92 1.83 -11.64 -10.47
N LYS A 93 1.90 -11.12 -9.24
CA LYS A 93 1.53 -11.81 -8.00
C LYS A 93 0.24 -11.25 -7.39
N LEU A 94 -0.31 -10.18 -7.96
CA LEU A 94 -1.54 -9.56 -7.47
C LEU A 94 -2.72 -10.44 -7.90
N PRO A 95 -3.62 -10.82 -6.98
CA PRO A 95 -4.84 -11.52 -7.35
C PRO A 95 -5.66 -10.70 -8.37
N PRO A 96 -6.28 -11.34 -9.37
CA PRO A 96 -6.95 -10.64 -10.48
C PRO A 96 -8.18 -9.82 -10.05
N ASP A 97 -8.73 -10.13 -8.88
CA ASP A 97 -9.88 -9.49 -8.25
C ASP A 97 -9.50 -8.37 -7.28
N VAL A 98 -8.23 -8.24 -6.91
CA VAL A 98 -7.74 -7.15 -6.05
C VAL A 98 -7.48 -5.90 -6.89
N PRO A 99 -8.22 -4.80 -6.70
CA PRO A 99 -8.00 -3.58 -7.45
C PRO A 99 -6.68 -2.91 -7.04
N TYR A 100 -6.04 -2.26 -8.00
CA TYR A 100 -4.85 -1.48 -7.74
C TYR A 100 -4.84 -0.14 -8.49
N VAL A 101 -4.06 0.80 -7.97
CA VAL A 101 -3.73 2.05 -8.65
C VAL A 101 -2.23 2.27 -8.64
N PHE A 102 -1.71 2.73 -9.77
CA PHE A 102 -0.35 3.19 -9.90
C PHE A 102 -0.32 4.67 -10.27
N THR A 103 0.59 5.41 -9.67
CA THR A 103 0.89 6.79 -10.06
C THR A 103 2.37 7.11 -9.87
N TYR A 104 2.94 7.89 -10.78
CA TYR A 104 4.31 8.41 -10.65
C TYR A 104 4.44 9.45 -9.53
N GLY A 105 3.36 10.20 -9.28
CA GLY A 105 3.35 11.29 -8.30
C GLY A 105 3.18 10.78 -6.89
N GLN A 106 3.95 11.34 -5.94
CA GLN A 106 3.80 11.05 -4.50
C GLN A 106 3.17 12.21 -3.72
N MET A 107 2.98 13.36 -4.39
CA MET A 107 2.41 14.58 -3.80
C MET A 107 0.96 14.37 -3.35
N PRO A 108 0.46 15.15 -2.37
CA PRO A 108 -0.89 15.00 -1.83
C PRO A 108 -2.01 14.89 -2.88
N GLN A 109 -1.94 15.68 -3.95
CA GLN A 109 -2.92 15.62 -5.03
C GLN A 109 -2.96 14.26 -5.73
N ALA A 110 -1.80 13.64 -5.97
CA ALA A 110 -1.73 12.29 -6.55
C ALA A 110 -2.28 11.23 -5.59
N GLN A 111 -2.09 11.41 -4.28
CA GLN A 111 -2.65 10.54 -3.25
C GLN A 111 -4.18 10.60 -3.24
N ALA A 112 -4.75 11.81 -3.26
CA ALA A 112 -6.19 12.01 -3.29
C ALA A 112 -6.83 11.38 -4.54
N ILE A 113 -6.28 11.67 -5.73
CA ILE A 113 -6.79 11.12 -6.99
C ILE A 113 -6.75 9.58 -6.98
N ALA A 114 -5.65 8.98 -6.49
CA ALA A 114 -5.53 7.52 -6.45
C ALA A 114 -6.57 6.86 -5.52
N LEU A 115 -6.82 7.47 -4.36
CA LEU A 115 -7.80 6.99 -3.39
C LEU A 115 -9.24 7.20 -3.88
N GLU A 116 -9.54 8.36 -4.46
CA GLU A 116 -10.83 8.65 -5.09
C GLU A 116 -11.12 7.63 -6.20
N PHE A 117 -10.16 7.37 -7.08
CA PHE A 117 -10.33 6.37 -8.14
C PHE A 117 -10.61 4.98 -7.56
N LEU A 118 -9.81 4.51 -6.59
CA LEU A 118 -10.08 3.22 -5.94
C LEU A 118 -11.47 3.18 -5.31
N SER A 119 -11.94 4.30 -4.75
CA SER A 119 -13.26 4.36 -4.13
C SER A 119 -14.44 4.20 -5.09
N THR A 120 -14.19 4.42 -6.38
CA THR A 120 -15.19 4.22 -7.45
C THR A 120 -15.16 2.83 -8.05
N VAL A 121 -14.00 2.17 -8.03
CA VAL A 121 -13.80 0.85 -8.65
C VAL A 121 -14.12 -0.27 -7.67
N ASN A 122 -13.68 -0.12 -6.44
CA ASN A 122 -14.11 -0.94 -5.33
C ASN A 122 -15.32 -0.25 -4.72
N HIS A 123 -16.40 -0.95 -4.35
CA HIS A 123 -17.23 -0.41 -3.27
C HIS A 123 -16.29 -0.30 -2.07
N PHE A 124 -15.65 0.85 -1.86
CA PHE A 124 -14.77 1.13 -0.72
C PHE A 124 -15.68 1.13 0.50
N ARG A 125 -15.97 -0.07 0.99
CA ARG A 125 -16.92 -0.27 2.08
C ARG A 125 -16.27 0.34 3.30
N SER A 126 -17.02 1.19 3.99
CA SER A 126 -16.73 1.56 5.37
C SER A 126 -16.33 0.29 6.11
N VAL A 127 -15.17 0.30 6.76
CA VAL A 127 -14.83 -0.73 7.73
C VAL A 127 -15.73 -0.43 8.93
N GLY A 128 -16.86 -1.14 9.00
CA GLY A 128 -17.84 -1.05 10.08
C GLY A 128 -17.41 -1.87 11.27
#